data_AF-A0A959RTP7-F1
#
_entry.id   AF-A0A959RTP7-F1
#
_cell.length_a   1.000
_cell.length_b   1.000
_cell.length_c   1.000
_cell.angle_alpha   90.00
_cell.angle_beta   90.00
_cell.angle_gamma   90.00
#
_symmetry.space_group_name_H-M   'P 1'
#
loop_
_entity.id
_entity.type
_entity.pdbx_description
1 polymer ?
#
loop_
_entity_poly.entity_id
_entity_poly.type
_entity_poly.pdbx_seq_one_letter_code
_entity_poly.pdbx_strand_id
1 'polypeptide(L)'
;YLYMVDSFGGVYPSDVEEIYNLVKSKTSVKIGFHGHNNLELGLINTLTAIDCGVDIVDSTITGMGRGAGNLKTELLLTSLYAKGELNFDYNVLSKVVDLFDVLKSDYQWGTNLPYMVSGANSLPQKNVMEWVGKRFYSFNSIIRALDNTSRGMEDNINLEYFSPKIKSKEVLIVGGGPSALQSSHAIKEFLKKKNEVVVIHVSSRNVKAYDEISNKQIHCLGGNEGYRLEKIFMNLKEDNRMAILPPYPRMMGTYIPKFFKDKSYQLNSISFVKACTESVTSLAIQTALDLGANEIYFVGYDGYKDNITQNQIELFNENEAIFSKLKEKNISFVSLTKSEYTELPASSIYSMI
;
A
#
# COMPACT_ATOMS: atom_id res chain seq x y z
N TYR A 1 21.33 3.79 -36.46
CA TYR A 1 20.93 2.62 -35.64
C TYR A 1 19.51 2.84 -35.15
N LEU A 2 18.71 1.78 -35.08
CA LEU A 2 17.39 1.75 -34.44
C LEU A 2 17.51 0.83 -33.22
N TYR A 3 17.06 1.26 -32.05
CA TYR A 3 17.18 0.49 -30.81
C TYR A 3 15.83 -0.09 -30.37
N MET A 4 15.83 -1.39 -30.07
CA MET A 4 14.77 -2.06 -29.32
C MET A 4 15.10 -1.96 -27.83
N VAL A 5 14.24 -1.31 -27.05
CA VAL A 5 14.50 -0.99 -25.64
C VAL A 5 13.44 -1.65 -24.76
N ASP A 6 13.88 -2.55 -23.87
CA ASP A 6 13.04 -3.13 -22.83
C ASP A 6 12.84 -2.12 -21.69
N SER A 7 12.00 -1.10 -21.95
CA SER A 7 11.86 0.05 -21.06
C SER A 7 11.34 -0.30 -19.67
N PHE A 8 10.54 -1.37 -19.56
CA PHE A 8 9.94 -1.82 -18.30
C PHE A 8 10.68 -3.00 -17.66
N GLY A 9 11.59 -3.66 -18.38
CA GLY A 9 12.30 -4.86 -17.90
C GLY A 9 11.41 -6.11 -17.87
N GLY A 10 10.42 -6.16 -18.77
CA GLY A 10 9.31 -7.14 -18.75
C GLY A 10 9.21 -8.02 -20.00
N VAL A 11 10.13 -7.84 -20.95
CA VAL A 11 10.13 -8.56 -22.24
C VAL A 11 10.70 -9.97 -22.04
N TYR A 12 10.14 -10.96 -22.73
CA TYR A 12 10.64 -12.34 -22.76
C TYR A 12 11.41 -12.64 -24.06
N PRO A 13 12.25 -13.69 -24.11
CA PRO A 13 13.03 -14.03 -25.30
C PRO A 13 12.20 -14.17 -26.58
N SER A 14 11.02 -14.79 -26.50
CA SER A 14 10.10 -14.93 -27.64
C SER A 14 9.65 -13.58 -28.20
N ASP A 15 9.41 -12.60 -27.32
CA ASP A 15 9.02 -11.24 -27.71
C ASP A 15 10.18 -10.54 -28.44
N VAL A 16 11.43 -10.77 -27.98
CA VAL A 16 12.64 -10.24 -28.65
C VAL A 16 12.75 -10.76 -30.07
N GLU A 17 12.58 -12.07 -30.27
CA GLU A 17 12.61 -12.70 -31.60
C GLU A 17 11.50 -12.15 -32.51
N GLU A 18 10.27 -12.06 -32.00
CA GLU A 18 9.12 -11.56 -32.75
C GLU A 18 9.33 -10.11 -33.18
N ILE A 19 9.71 -9.24 -32.23
CA ILE A 19 9.93 -7.81 -32.49
C ILE A 19 11.11 -7.61 -33.44
N TYR A 20 12.21 -8.34 -33.26
CA TYR A 20 13.36 -8.25 -34.17
C TYR A 20 12.95 -8.57 -35.61
N ASN A 21 12.27 -9.70 -35.83
CA ASN A 21 11.84 -10.13 -37.15
C ASN A 21 10.89 -9.11 -37.80
N LEU A 22 9.97 -8.55 -37.01
CA LEU A 22 9.08 -7.50 -37.47
C LEU A 22 9.86 -6.25 -37.90
N VAL A 23 10.74 -5.72 -37.05
CA VAL A 23 11.53 -4.52 -37.35
C VAL A 23 12.42 -4.76 -38.57
N LYS A 24 13.14 -5.88 -38.62
CA LYS A 24 14.04 -6.22 -39.73
C LYS A 24 13.31 -6.33 -41.07
N SER A 25 12.05 -6.79 -41.07
CA SER A 25 11.22 -6.83 -42.29
C SER A 25 10.86 -5.45 -42.85
N LYS A 26 10.98 -4.38 -42.04
CA LYS A 26 10.57 -3.02 -42.39
C LYS A 26 11.74 -2.07 -42.60
N THR A 27 12.95 -2.43 -42.19
CA THR A 27 14.12 -1.55 -42.30
C THR A 27 15.41 -2.30 -42.53
N SER A 28 16.32 -1.69 -43.29
CA SER A 28 17.71 -2.12 -43.45
C SER A 28 18.66 -1.43 -42.48
N VAL A 29 18.18 -0.50 -41.66
CA VAL A 29 18.98 0.20 -40.66
C VAL A 29 19.48 -0.80 -39.61
N LYS A 30 20.73 -0.62 -39.17
CA LYS A 30 21.34 -1.43 -38.11
C LYS A 30 20.51 -1.40 -36.82
N ILE A 31 20.32 -2.54 -36.18
CA ILE A 31 19.45 -2.72 -35.03
C ILE A 31 20.29 -2.89 -33.77
N GLY A 32 19.93 -2.19 -32.69
CA GLY A 32 20.50 -2.36 -31.36
C GLY A 32 19.50 -2.94 -30.37
N PHE A 33 19.99 -3.55 -29.30
CA PHE A 33 19.16 -4.03 -28.19
C PHE A 33 19.64 -3.49 -26.84
N HIS A 34 18.70 -2.99 -26.04
CA HIS A 34 18.93 -2.52 -24.68
C HIS A 34 17.97 -3.23 -23.71
N GLY A 35 18.52 -4.17 -22.94
CA GLY A 35 17.77 -4.96 -21.95
C GLY A 35 17.88 -4.41 -20.52
N HIS A 36 16.73 -4.28 -19.85
CA HIS A 36 16.68 -3.99 -18.41
C HIS A 36 16.59 -5.30 -17.59
N ASN A 37 16.85 -5.20 -16.30
CA ASN A 37 17.02 -6.37 -15.43
C ASN A 37 15.92 -6.54 -14.35
N ASN A 38 14.74 -5.96 -14.55
CA ASN A 38 13.61 -6.06 -13.59
C ASN A 38 13.23 -7.52 -13.28
N LEU A 39 13.14 -8.37 -14.31
CA LEU A 39 12.88 -9.80 -14.17
C LEU A 39 14.14 -10.67 -14.27
N GLU A 40 15.32 -10.05 -14.19
CA GLU A 40 16.63 -10.71 -14.40
C GLU A 40 16.79 -11.37 -15.80
N LEU A 41 15.94 -11.00 -16.76
CA LEU A 41 15.98 -11.51 -18.14
C LEU A 41 16.93 -10.73 -19.05
N GLY A 42 17.61 -9.69 -18.57
CA GLY A 42 18.46 -8.83 -19.38
C GLY A 42 19.57 -9.59 -20.12
N LEU A 43 20.15 -10.63 -19.51
CA LEU A 43 21.17 -11.48 -20.15
C LEU A 43 20.56 -12.31 -21.28
N ILE A 44 19.54 -13.11 -20.97
CA ILE A 44 18.97 -14.06 -21.94
C ILE A 44 18.33 -13.33 -23.13
N ASN A 45 17.68 -12.20 -22.87
CA ASN A 45 17.11 -11.36 -23.94
C ASN A 45 18.20 -10.77 -24.84
N THR A 46 19.33 -10.34 -24.25
CA THR A 46 20.47 -9.84 -25.03
C THR A 46 21.12 -10.94 -25.86
N LEU A 47 21.33 -12.12 -25.30
CA LEU A 47 21.84 -13.27 -26.04
C LEU A 47 20.90 -13.67 -27.18
N THR A 48 19.59 -13.69 -26.92
CA THR A 48 18.56 -13.95 -27.94
C THR A 48 18.60 -12.90 -29.06
N ALA A 49 18.78 -11.62 -28.72
CA ALA A 49 18.93 -10.55 -29.70
C ALA A 49 20.21 -10.74 -30.54
N ILE A 50 21.33 -11.15 -29.93
CA ILE A 50 22.58 -11.48 -30.63
C ILE A 50 22.33 -12.63 -31.61
N ASP A 51 21.68 -13.71 -31.17
CA ASP A 51 21.36 -14.87 -32.01
C ASP A 51 20.43 -14.50 -33.18
N CYS A 52 19.53 -13.53 -32.99
CA CYS A 52 18.71 -12.96 -34.07
C CYS A 52 19.52 -12.12 -35.08
N GLY A 53 20.69 -11.60 -34.68
CA GLY A 53 21.57 -10.78 -35.51
C GLY A 53 21.40 -9.28 -35.33
N VAL A 54 21.25 -8.79 -34.09
CA VAL A 54 21.41 -7.36 -33.79
C VAL A 54 22.86 -6.91 -34.00
N ASP A 55 23.06 -5.64 -34.38
CA ASP A 55 24.36 -5.05 -34.67
C ASP A 55 25.09 -4.49 -33.44
N ILE A 56 24.35 -4.19 -32.36
CA ILE A 56 24.89 -3.60 -31.14
C ILE A 56 24.01 -3.97 -29.93
N VAL A 57 24.64 -4.15 -28.78
CA VAL A 57 23.95 -4.43 -27.50
C VAL A 57 24.49 -3.50 -26.42
N ASP A 58 23.62 -3.12 -25.50
CA ASP A 58 23.97 -2.27 -24.37
C ASP A 58 24.09 -3.08 -23.07
N SER A 59 25.09 -2.75 -22.26
CA SER A 59 25.25 -3.25 -20.89
C SER A 59 25.99 -2.21 -20.05
N THR A 60 25.89 -2.32 -18.73
CA THR A 60 26.61 -1.44 -17.79
C THR A 60 27.34 -2.25 -16.72
N ILE A 61 28.47 -1.72 -16.24
CA ILE A 61 29.25 -2.34 -15.16
C ILE A 61 28.36 -2.49 -13.92
N THR A 62 28.39 -3.67 -13.29
CA THR A 62 27.53 -4.07 -12.15
C THR A 62 26.02 -3.95 -12.40
N GLY A 63 25.61 -3.74 -13.66
CA GLY A 63 24.23 -3.49 -14.07
C GLY A 63 23.74 -2.10 -13.67
N MET A 64 24.65 -1.15 -13.43
CA MET A 64 24.32 0.20 -12.99
C MET A 64 23.29 0.86 -13.90
N GLY A 65 22.19 1.32 -13.30
CA GLY A 65 21.07 1.97 -13.97
C GLY A 65 19.98 2.30 -12.96
N ARG A 66 18.98 3.09 -13.38
CA ARG A 66 17.85 3.43 -12.49
C ARG A 66 17.06 2.17 -12.10
N GLY A 67 16.69 2.06 -10.84
CA GLY A 67 15.82 1.00 -10.35
C GLY A 67 16.46 -0.39 -10.41
N ALA A 68 15.85 -1.31 -11.15
CA ALA A 68 16.37 -2.68 -11.29
C ALA A 68 17.74 -2.76 -11.97
N GLY A 69 18.12 -1.71 -12.71
CA GLY A 69 19.35 -1.66 -13.48
C GLY A 69 19.24 -2.32 -14.85
N ASN A 70 20.38 -2.39 -15.52
CA ASN A 70 20.52 -2.93 -16.87
C ASN A 70 21.23 -4.29 -16.83
N LEU A 71 21.42 -4.89 -18.01
CA LEU A 71 22.34 -6.02 -18.14
C LEU A 71 23.73 -5.65 -17.61
N LYS A 72 24.26 -6.51 -16.75
CA LYS A 72 25.63 -6.49 -16.23
C LYS A 72 26.63 -6.78 -17.35
N THR A 73 27.53 -5.84 -17.64
CA THR A 73 28.61 -6.03 -18.62
C THR A 73 29.48 -7.24 -18.28
N GLU A 74 29.84 -7.42 -17.01
CA GLU A 74 30.66 -8.52 -16.57
C GLU A 74 30.01 -9.89 -16.80
N LEU A 75 28.67 -9.95 -16.69
CA LEU A 75 27.90 -11.16 -16.95
C LEU A 75 27.82 -11.48 -18.44
N LEU A 76 27.58 -10.46 -19.27
CA LEU A 76 27.55 -10.62 -20.73
C LEU A 76 28.90 -11.09 -21.28
N LEU A 77 29.99 -10.41 -20.91
CA LEU A 77 31.33 -10.76 -21.39
C LEU A 77 31.72 -12.17 -20.97
N THR A 78 31.48 -12.54 -19.70
CA THR A 78 31.72 -13.90 -19.19
C THR A 78 30.96 -14.95 -19.99
N SER A 79 29.68 -14.68 -20.32
CA SER A 79 28.86 -15.59 -21.12
C SER A 79 29.39 -15.76 -22.55
N LEU A 80 29.78 -14.68 -23.23
CA LEU A 80 30.31 -14.74 -24.60
C LEU A 80 31.69 -15.42 -24.65
N TYR A 81 32.53 -15.21 -23.62
CA TYR A 81 33.80 -15.91 -23.47
C TYR A 81 33.62 -17.40 -23.28
N ALA A 82 32.67 -17.81 -22.43
CA ALA A 82 32.37 -19.22 -22.21
C ALA A 82 31.85 -19.92 -23.49
N LYS A 83 31.16 -19.19 -24.37
CA LYS A 83 30.74 -19.68 -25.70
C LYS A 83 31.86 -19.65 -26.75
N GLY A 84 33.02 -19.05 -26.46
CA GLY A 84 34.12 -18.89 -27.41
C GLY A 84 33.89 -17.82 -28.48
N GLU A 85 32.92 -16.92 -28.26
CA GLU A 85 32.52 -15.86 -29.22
C GLU A 85 33.34 -14.57 -29.03
N LEU A 86 33.95 -14.39 -27.85
CA LEU A 86 34.72 -13.20 -27.50
C LEU A 86 35.88 -13.56 -26.57
N ASN A 87 37.04 -12.91 -26.76
CA ASN A 87 38.16 -13.02 -25.83
C ASN A 87 38.38 -11.68 -25.11
N PHE A 88 38.59 -11.71 -23.79
CA PHE A 88 38.86 -10.52 -22.97
C PHE A 88 39.68 -10.88 -21.72
N ASP A 89 40.26 -9.88 -21.06
CA ASP A 89 41.04 -10.05 -19.83
C ASP A 89 40.17 -9.82 -18.58
N TYR A 90 39.95 -10.89 -17.81
CA TYR A 90 39.24 -10.83 -16.53
C TYR A 90 39.90 -9.90 -15.51
N ASN A 91 41.23 -9.71 -15.56
CA ASN A 91 41.92 -8.81 -14.63
C ASN A 91 41.57 -7.35 -14.90
N VAL A 92 41.37 -6.97 -16.17
CA VAL A 92 40.92 -5.61 -16.53
C VAL A 92 39.49 -5.41 -16.08
N LEU A 93 38.61 -6.39 -16.36
CA LEU A 93 37.21 -6.32 -15.97
C LEU A 93 37.03 -6.21 -14.45
N SER A 94 37.75 -7.04 -13.67
CA SER A 94 37.68 -7.04 -12.20
C SER A 94 37.98 -5.67 -11.62
N LYS A 95 39.05 -5.00 -12.08
CA LYS A 95 39.42 -3.66 -11.59
C LYS A 95 38.32 -2.62 -11.78
N VAL A 96 37.53 -2.73 -12.85
CA VAL A 96 36.42 -1.81 -13.10
C VAL A 96 35.20 -2.19 -12.27
N VAL A 97 34.90 -3.49 -12.14
CA VAL A 97 33.81 -3.98 -11.29
C VAL A 97 34.00 -3.55 -9.84
N ASP A 98 35.21 -3.71 -9.28
CA ASP A 98 35.53 -3.37 -7.89
C ASP A 98 35.21 -1.89 -7.58
N LEU A 99 35.46 -0.97 -8.52
CA LEU A 99 35.16 0.45 -8.36
C LEU A 99 33.65 0.72 -8.30
N PHE A 100 32.86 0.01 -9.10
CA PHE A 100 31.41 0.18 -9.15
C PHE A 100 30.68 -0.56 -8.03
N ASP A 101 31.27 -1.60 -7.45
CA ASP A 101 30.71 -2.28 -6.28
C ASP A 101 30.64 -1.37 -5.05
N VAL A 102 31.62 -0.46 -4.89
CA VAL A 102 31.57 0.58 -3.86
C VAL A 102 30.33 1.48 -4.05
N LEU A 103 30.12 1.99 -5.27
CA LEU A 103 28.95 2.82 -5.58
C LEU A 103 27.64 2.04 -5.44
N LYS A 104 27.63 0.77 -5.82
CA LYS A 104 26.46 -0.09 -5.67
C LYS A 104 26.09 -0.26 -4.20
N SER A 105 27.07 -0.32 -3.30
CA SER A 105 26.82 -0.35 -1.86
C SER A 105 26.13 0.94 -1.36
N ASP A 106 26.44 2.09 -1.95
CA ASP A 106 25.85 3.37 -1.54
C ASP A 106 24.44 3.59 -2.13
N TYR A 107 24.24 3.22 -3.40
CA TYR A 107 23.01 3.53 -4.14
C TYR A 107 22.05 2.33 -4.33
N GLN A 108 22.53 1.12 -4.07
CA GLN A 108 21.72 -0.11 -4.00
C GLN A 108 20.86 -0.36 -5.26
N TRP A 109 21.38 -0.11 -6.46
CA TRP A 109 20.69 -0.51 -7.69
C TRP A 109 20.65 -2.04 -7.84
N GLY A 110 19.58 -2.52 -8.47
CA GLY A 110 19.30 -3.94 -8.59
C GLY A 110 17.82 -4.24 -8.41
N THR A 111 17.38 -5.37 -8.96
CA THR A 111 15.96 -5.75 -8.85
C THR A 111 15.59 -6.11 -7.41
N ASN A 112 14.32 -5.89 -7.10
CA ASN A 112 13.66 -6.25 -5.86
C ASN A 112 12.18 -6.51 -6.16
N LEU A 113 11.40 -6.97 -5.18
CA LEU A 113 9.99 -7.30 -5.41
C LEU A 113 9.18 -6.15 -6.08
N PRO A 114 9.27 -4.87 -5.63
CA PRO A 114 8.67 -3.75 -6.36
C PRO A 114 9.04 -3.68 -7.85
N TYR A 115 10.32 -3.84 -8.18
CA TYR A 115 10.78 -3.77 -9.57
C TYR A 115 10.39 -4.99 -10.39
N MET A 116 10.32 -6.18 -9.78
CA MET A 116 9.80 -7.39 -10.44
C MET A 116 8.32 -7.21 -10.78
N VAL A 117 7.54 -6.67 -9.84
CA VAL A 117 6.13 -6.35 -10.05
C VAL A 117 5.97 -5.31 -11.18
N SER A 118 6.82 -4.29 -11.22
CA SER A 118 6.77 -3.29 -12.30
C SER A 118 7.09 -3.90 -13.66
N GLY A 119 8.12 -4.76 -13.75
CA GLY A 119 8.50 -5.43 -14.99
C GLY A 119 7.43 -6.37 -15.51
N ALA A 120 6.94 -7.29 -14.66
CA ALA A 120 5.94 -8.29 -15.04
C ALA A 120 4.61 -7.70 -15.54
N ASN A 121 4.29 -6.46 -15.16
CA ASN A 121 3.04 -5.81 -15.53
C ASN A 121 3.25 -4.62 -16.49
N SER A 122 4.46 -4.41 -17.02
CA SER A 122 4.80 -3.28 -17.90
C SER A 122 4.46 -1.90 -17.30
N LEU A 123 4.86 -1.68 -16.04
CA LEU A 123 4.50 -0.48 -15.26
C LEU A 123 5.70 0.44 -15.01
N PRO A 124 5.51 1.77 -14.89
CA PRO A 124 6.59 2.69 -14.54
C PRO A 124 7.13 2.41 -13.13
N GLN A 125 8.40 1.99 -13.03
CA GLN A 125 9.05 1.64 -11.76
C GLN A 125 9.04 2.77 -10.71
N LYS A 126 9.04 4.05 -11.13
CA LYS A 126 8.97 5.21 -10.23
C LYS A 126 7.66 5.22 -9.43
N ASN A 127 6.53 4.93 -10.08
CA ASN A 127 5.21 4.96 -9.44
C ASN A 127 5.09 3.81 -8.43
N VAL A 128 5.56 2.62 -8.80
CA VAL A 128 5.57 1.46 -7.90
C VAL A 128 6.41 1.75 -6.65
N MET A 129 7.60 2.32 -6.83
CA MET A 129 8.47 2.67 -5.70
C MET A 129 7.88 3.75 -4.79
N GLU A 130 7.24 4.78 -5.35
CA GLU A 130 6.56 5.81 -4.54
C GLU A 130 5.45 5.20 -3.68
N TRP A 131 4.68 4.26 -4.23
CA TRP A 131 3.55 3.68 -3.53
C TRP A 131 3.96 2.60 -2.52
N VAL A 132 5.02 1.85 -2.80
CA VAL A 132 5.63 0.92 -1.81
C VAL A 132 6.23 1.70 -0.64
N GLY A 133 6.74 2.91 -0.88
CA GLY A 133 7.20 3.81 0.18
C GLY A 133 6.07 4.29 1.10
N LYS A 134 4.81 4.26 0.65
CA LYS A 134 3.65 4.68 1.47
C LYS A 134 3.16 3.52 2.34
N ARG A 135 3.15 3.76 3.66
CA ARG A 135 2.83 2.78 4.74
C ARG A 135 1.54 1.98 4.56
N PHE A 136 0.54 2.52 3.86
CA PHE A 136 -0.83 1.99 3.88
C PHE A 136 -1.13 0.97 2.77
N TYR A 137 -0.24 0.80 1.80
CA TYR A 137 -0.53 0.04 0.58
C TYR A 137 0.21 -1.29 0.54
N SER A 138 -0.53 -2.39 0.36
CA SER A 138 0.07 -3.68 0.03
C SER A 138 0.48 -3.71 -1.45
N PHE A 139 1.44 -4.57 -1.79
CA PHE A 139 1.79 -4.85 -3.19
C PHE A 139 0.56 -5.19 -4.05
N ASN A 140 -0.36 -6.00 -3.53
CA ASN A 140 -1.59 -6.36 -4.24
C ASN A 140 -2.51 -5.15 -4.48
N SER A 141 -2.57 -4.20 -3.54
CA SER A 141 -3.32 -2.94 -3.72
C SER A 141 -2.66 -2.06 -4.78
N ILE A 142 -1.32 -1.96 -4.76
CA ILE A 142 -0.54 -1.22 -5.76
C ILE A 142 -0.75 -1.79 -7.17
N ILE A 143 -0.63 -3.12 -7.31
CA ILE A 143 -0.86 -3.81 -8.58
C ILE A 143 -2.29 -3.55 -9.07
N ARG A 144 -3.29 -3.67 -8.18
CA ARG A 144 -4.69 -3.43 -8.53
C ARG A 144 -4.94 -2.00 -9.00
N ALA A 145 -4.35 -1.02 -8.33
CA ALA A 145 -4.46 0.39 -8.68
C ALA A 145 -3.83 0.68 -10.06
N LEU A 146 -2.67 0.08 -10.33
CA LEU A 146 -1.98 0.23 -11.61
C LEU A 146 -2.73 -0.49 -12.73
N ASP A 147 -3.25 -1.69 -12.49
CA ASP A 147 -4.08 -2.44 -13.43
C ASP A 147 -5.37 -1.66 -13.77
N ASN A 148 -6.07 -1.14 -12.76
CA ASN A 148 -7.23 -0.26 -12.95
C ASN A 148 -6.87 0.94 -13.84
N THR A 149 -5.78 1.64 -13.53
CA THR A 149 -5.30 2.79 -14.30
C THR A 149 -5.00 2.41 -15.76
N SER A 150 -4.32 1.27 -15.98
CA SER A 150 -4.00 0.78 -17.32
C SER A 150 -5.23 0.46 -18.17
N ARG A 151 -6.35 0.09 -17.52
CA ARG A 151 -7.64 -0.20 -18.15
C ARG A 151 -8.57 1.02 -18.22
N GLY A 152 -8.13 2.19 -17.77
CA GLY A 152 -8.96 3.40 -17.69
C GLY A 152 -10.07 3.33 -16.63
N MET A 153 -9.94 2.46 -15.64
CA MET A 153 -10.86 2.34 -14.50
C MET A 153 -10.34 3.15 -13.31
N GLU A 154 -11.20 3.89 -12.63
CA GLU A 154 -10.80 4.69 -11.44
C GLU A 154 -10.73 3.85 -10.16
N ASP A 155 -11.62 2.87 -9.98
CA ASP A 155 -11.67 1.94 -8.85
C ASP A 155 -12.37 0.63 -9.29
N ASN A 156 -12.02 -0.48 -8.65
CA ASN A 156 -12.49 -1.81 -9.05
C ASN A 156 -13.89 -2.14 -8.55
N ILE A 157 -14.42 -1.38 -7.58
CA ILE A 157 -15.75 -1.60 -7.00
C ILE A 157 -16.41 -0.24 -6.74
N ASN A 158 -17.70 -0.11 -7.02
CA ASN A 158 -18.55 0.97 -6.53
C ASN A 158 -19.59 0.37 -5.57
N LEU A 159 -19.69 0.90 -4.35
CA LEU A 159 -20.58 0.38 -3.30
C LEU A 159 -21.79 1.30 -3.12
N GLU A 160 -22.84 0.77 -2.51
CA GLU A 160 -23.94 1.60 -2.04
C GLU A 160 -23.46 2.63 -1.02
N TYR A 161 -24.03 3.84 -1.10
CA TYR A 161 -23.73 4.89 -0.14
C TYR A 161 -24.25 4.53 1.24
N PHE A 162 -23.43 4.82 2.26
CA PHE A 162 -23.82 4.69 3.64
C PHE A 162 -24.90 5.71 3.98
N SER A 163 -26.15 5.24 4.04
CA SER A 163 -27.29 6.01 4.53
C SER A 163 -27.81 5.34 5.80
N PRO A 164 -27.29 5.75 6.98
CA PRO A 164 -27.59 5.05 8.22
C PRO A 164 -29.07 5.19 8.57
N LYS A 165 -29.80 4.06 8.50
CA LYS A 165 -31.16 3.94 9.08
C LYS A 165 -31.16 4.12 10.60
N ILE A 166 -30.00 3.90 11.21
CA ILE A 166 -29.78 3.93 12.66
C ILE A 166 -29.07 5.23 12.98
N LYS A 167 -29.66 6.03 13.86
CA LYS A 167 -28.98 7.20 14.43
C LYS A 167 -28.44 6.85 15.81
N SER A 168 -27.26 7.37 16.14
CA SER A 168 -26.69 7.23 17.47
C SER A 168 -26.04 8.55 17.87
N LYS A 169 -26.46 9.07 19.02
CA LYS A 169 -25.93 10.33 19.58
C LYS A 169 -24.52 10.14 20.13
N GLU A 170 -24.22 8.92 20.59
CA GLU A 170 -22.97 8.58 21.25
C GLU A 170 -22.23 7.49 20.48
N VAL A 171 -20.97 7.73 20.13
CA VAL A 171 -20.17 6.78 19.35
C VAL A 171 -18.85 6.51 20.06
N LEU A 172 -18.42 5.25 20.11
CA LEU A 172 -17.10 4.84 20.59
C LEU A 172 -16.21 4.46 19.40
N ILE A 173 -15.11 5.17 19.20
CA ILE A 173 -14.10 4.87 18.19
C ILE A 173 -12.93 4.11 18.83
N VAL A 174 -12.67 2.90 18.33
CA VAL A 174 -11.64 1.99 18.81
C VAL A 174 -10.42 2.01 17.88
N GLY A 175 -9.34 2.62 18.36
CA GLY A 175 -8.04 2.69 17.70
C GLY A 175 -7.18 1.43 17.86
N GLY A 176 -5.96 1.47 17.31
CA GLY A 176 -5.02 0.35 17.32
C GLY A 176 -4.01 0.31 18.48
N GLY A 177 -4.13 1.23 19.43
CA GLY A 177 -3.28 1.31 20.62
C GLY A 177 -3.57 0.21 21.65
N PRO A 178 -2.56 -0.26 22.41
CA PRO A 178 -2.73 -1.27 23.47
C PRO A 178 -3.76 -0.92 24.54
N SER A 179 -3.99 0.36 24.84
CA SER A 179 -4.90 0.75 25.93
C SER A 179 -6.34 0.29 25.71
N ALA A 180 -6.79 0.19 24.45
CA ALA A 180 -8.12 -0.30 24.11
C ALA A 180 -8.30 -1.80 24.45
N LEU A 181 -7.22 -2.58 24.47
CA LEU A 181 -7.24 -3.97 24.94
C LEU A 181 -7.08 -4.04 26.47
N GLN A 182 -6.12 -3.29 27.01
CA GLN A 182 -5.80 -3.28 28.45
C GLN A 182 -7.01 -2.85 29.29
N SER A 183 -7.76 -1.85 28.85
CA SER A 183 -8.97 -1.34 29.51
C SER A 183 -10.26 -1.97 29.00
N SER A 184 -10.19 -3.03 28.18
CA SER A 184 -11.36 -3.60 27.50
C SER A 184 -12.47 -4.04 28.46
N HIS A 185 -12.14 -4.52 29.65
CA HIS A 185 -13.14 -4.91 30.64
C HIS A 185 -14.00 -3.72 31.09
N ALA A 186 -13.37 -2.61 31.49
CA ALA A 186 -14.07 -1.38 31.87
C ALA A 186 -14.89 -0.80 30.70
N ILE A 187 -14.32 -0.84 29.48
CA ILE A 187 -15.02 -0.36 28.27
C ILE A 187 -16.25 -1.23 27.98
N LYS A 188 -16.18 -2.55 28.15
CA LYS A 188 -17.34 -3.45 28.02
C LYS A 188 -18.43 -3.10 29.04
N GLU A 189 -18.08 -2.83 30.30
CA GLU A 189 -19.06 -2.45 31.32
C GLU A 189 -19.73 -1.10 31.01
N PHE A 190 -18.97 -0.13 30.51
CA PHE A 190 -19.52 1.13 29.99
C PHE A 190 -20.53 0.89 28.86
N LEU A 191 -20.17 0.05 27.89
CA LEU A 191 -21.03 -0.27 26.74
C LEU A 191 -22.29 -1.05 27.14
N LYS A 192 -22.22 -1.93 28.15
CA LYS A 192 -23.39 -2.61 28.71
C LYS A 192 -24.41 -1.63 29.29
N LYS A 193 -23.96 -0.55 29.91
CA LYS A 193 -24.83 0.52 30.45
C LYS A 193 -25.40 1.42 29.35
N LYS A 194 -24.71 1.52 28.20
CA LYS A 194 -25.09 2.35 27.05
C LYS A 194 -25.24 1.52 25.77
N ASN A 195 -26.31 0.73 25.71
CA ASN A 195 -26.58 -0.19 24.58
C ASN A 195 -26.80 0.53 23.22
N GLU A 196 -27.15 1.82 23.22
CA GLU A 196 -27.35 2.63 22.01
C GLU A 196 -26.03 3.14 21.38
N VAL A 197 -24.92 3.07 22.11
CA VAL A 197 -23.61 3.48 21.60
C VAL A 197 -23.20 2.57 20.45
N VAL A 198 -22.84 3.18 19.32
CA VAL A 198 -22.26 2.45 18.18
C VAL A 198 -20.74 2.40 18.33
N VAL A 199 -20.14 1.24 18.12
CA VAL A 199 -18.69 1.04 18.20
C VAL A 199 -18.11 1.04 16.79
N ILE A 200 -17.17 1.94 16.50
CA ILE A 200 -16.48 2.03 15.22
C ILE A 200 -15.02 1.60 15.39
N HIS A 201 -14.61 0.56 14.68
CA HIS A 201 -13.25 0.02 14.72
C HIS A 201 -12.40 0.61 13.60
N VAL A 202 -11.31 1.28 13.97
CA VAL A 202 -10.32 1.87 13.06
C VAL A 202 -9.19 0.87 12.76
N SER A 203 -9.01 -0.13 13.63
CA SER A 203 -7.97 -1.15 13.47
C SER A 203 -8.47 -2.54 13.85
N SER A 204 -8.06 -3.52 13.06
CA SER A 204 -8.19 -4.96 13.30
C SER A 204 -7.53 -5.45 14.60
N ARG A 205 -6.57 -4.72 15.17
CA ARG A 205 -5.76 -5.16 16.32
C ARG A 205 -6.60 -5.51 17.56
N ASN A 206 -7.59 -4.67 17.86
CA ASN A 206 -8.34 -4.77 19.12
C ASN A 206 -9.73 -5.37 18.94
N VAL A 207 -10.11 -5.75 17.70
CA VAL A 207 -11.47 -6.20 17.35
C VAL A 207 -11.97 -7.35 18.22
N LYS A 208 -11.13 -8.38 18.44
CA LYS A 208 -11.50 -9.56 19.23
C LYS A 208 -11.90 -9.24 20.69
N ALA A 209 -11.35 -8.15 21.24
CA ALA A 209 -11.69 -7.74 22.59
C ALA A 209 -13.16 -7.32 22.72
N TYR A 210 -13.83 -7.01 21.61
CA TYR A 210 -15.20 -6.52 21.56
C TYR A 210 -16.16 -7.53 20.92
N ASP A 211 -15.81 -8.83 20.86
CA ASP A 211 -16.69 -9.81 20.21
C ASP A 211 -17.99 -10.09 20.98
N GLU A 212 -17.98 -9.92 22.30
CA GLU A 212 -19.09 -10.29 23.19
C GLU A 212 -20.07 -9.13 23.48
N ILE A 213 -19.87 -7.95 22.89
CA ILE A 213 -20.75 -6.80 23.15
C ILE A 213 -21.98 -6.85 22.25
N SER A 214 -23.13 -6.43 22.80
CA SER A 214 -24.39 -6.34 22.05
C SER A 214 -24.52 -5.08 21.20
N ASN A 215 -23.67 -4.08 21.44
CA ASN A 215 -23.64 -2.82 20.70
C ASN A 215 -23.36 -3.07 19.21
N LYS A 216 -23.97 -2.25 18.35
CA LYS A 216 -23.70 -2.32 16.90
C LYS A 216 -22.26 -1.93 16.64
N GLN A 217 -21.59 -2.70 15.78
CA GLN A 217 -20.19 -2.48 15.46
C GLN A 217 -20.00 -2.22 13.97
N ILE A 218 -19.18 -1.22 13.66
CA ILE A 218 -18.82 -0.81 12.31
C ILE A 218 -17.30 -0.93 12.15
N HIS A 219 -16.83 -1.46 11.03
CA HIS A 219 -15.42 -1.57 10.71
C HIS A 219 -15.04 -0.61 9.59
N CYS A 220 -14.10 0.29 9.86
CA CYS A 220 -13.55 1.15 8.82
C CYS A 220 -12.48 0.39 8.03
N LEU A 221 -12.71 0.21 6.73
CA LEU A 221 -11.80 -0.50 5.83
C LEU A 221 -10.99 0.53 5.01
N GLY A 222 -9.85 0.94 5.55
CA GLY A 222 -8.86 1.73 4.82
C GLY A 222 -7.54 0.98 4.64
N GLY A 223 -6.89 1.17 3.49
CA GLY A 223 -5.61 0.55 3.15
C GLY A 223 -5.63 -0.98 3.32
N ASN A 224 -4.76 -1.51 4.17
CA ASN A 224 -4.57 -2.95 4.38
C ASN A 224 -5.50 -3.58 5.45
N GLU A 225 -6.42 -2.83 6.05
CA GLU A 225 -7.27 -3.35 7.12
C GLU A 225 -8.19 -4.50 6.65
N GLY A 226 -8.67 -4.48 5.41
CA GLY A 226 -9.46 -5.58 4.86
C GLY A 226 -8.71 -6.93 4.92
N TYR A 227 -7.45 -6.97 4.47
CA TYR A 227 -6.68 -8.22 4.52
C TYR A 227 -6.42 -8.72 5.95
N ARG A 228 -6.28 -7.81 6.91
CA ARG A 228 -6.11 -8.17 8.33
C ARG A 228 -7.41 -8.73 8.91
N LEU A 229 -8.55 -8.12 8.58
CA LEU A 229 -9.86 -8.56 9.03
C LEU A 229 -10.29 -9.90 8.42
N GLU A 230 -9.91 -10.19 7.17
CA GLU A 230 -10.15 -11.52 6.56
C GLU A 230 -9.64 -12.64 7.46
N LYS A 231 -8.42 -12.50 8.01
CA LYS A 231 -7.81 -13.50 8.90
C LYS A 231 -8.55 -13.64 10.23
N ILE A 232 -9.18 -12.56 10.70
CA ILE A 232 -9.93 -12.56 11.97
C ILE A 232 -11.30 -13.20 11.79
N PHE A 233 -11.99 -12.87 10.69
CA PHE A 233 -13.38 -13.27 10.44
C PHE A 233 -13.53 -14.52 9.57
N MET A 234 -12.45 -15.18 9.17
CA MET A 234 -12.47 -16.32 8.23
C MET A 234 -13.45 -17.44 8.60
N ASN A 235 -13.73 -17.62 9.90
CA ASN A 235 -14.59 -18.69 10.42
C ASN A 235 -15.91 -18.19 11.05
N LEU A 236 -16.19 -16.89 11.02
CA LEU A 236 -17.42 -16.33 11.58
C LEU A 236 -18.51 -16.32 10.50
N LYS A 237 -19.63 -17.00 10.77
CA LYS A 237 -20.70 -17.17 9.77
C LYS A 237 -21.68 -16.00 9.74
N GLU A 238 -22.08 -15.48 10.90
CA GLU A 238 -23.05 -14.38 11.00
C GLU A 238 -22.74 -13.48 12.21
N ASP A 239 -22.78 -12.17 11.98
CA ASP A 239 -22.74 -11.11 13.00
C ASP A 239 -23.35 -9.84 12.38
N ASN A 240 -23.89 -8.97 13.22
CA ASN A 240 -24.53 -7.70 12.86
C ASN A 240 -23.54 -6.57 12.52
N ARG A 241 -22.25 -6.90 12.34
CA ARG A 241 -21.23 -5.91 11.99
C ARG A 241 -21.29 -5.55 10.53
N MET A 242 -21.02 -4.29 10.22
CA MET A 242 -20.88 -3.81 8.85
C MET A 242 -19.51 -3.19 8.63
N ALA A 243 -19.16 -2.96 7.38
CA ALA A 243 -17.94 -2.29 6.99
C ALA A 243 -18.24 -0.98 6.26
N ILE A 244 -17.43 0.04 6.52
CA ILE A 244 -17.49 1.34 5.86
C ILE A 244 -16.17 1.62 5.17
N LEU A 245 -16.26 2.07 3.93
CA LEU A 245 -15.12 2.39 3.07
C LEU A 245 -15.06 3.89 2.78
N PRO A 246 -13.87 4.40 2.41
CA PRO A 246 -13.74 5.76 1.90
C PRO A 246 -14.64 6.00 0.67
N PRO A 247 -14.95 7.28 0.39
CA PRO A 247 -15.69 7.66 -0.81
C PRO A 247 -15.05 7.16 -2.10
N TYR A 248 -15.89 6.85 -3.09
CA TYR A 248 -15.45 6.55 -4.44
C TYR A 248 -14.97 7.83 -5.16
N PRO A 249 -13.92 7.77 -6.00
CA PRO A 249 -13.06 6.62 -6.30
C PRO A 249 -11.92 6.46 -5.29
N ARG A 250 -11.54 5.21 -4.98
CA ARG A 250 -10.39 4.90 -4.10
C ARG A 250 -9.14 4.59 -4.92
N MET A 251 -8.11 5.41 -4.73
CA MET A 251 -6.85 5.34 -5.50
C MET A 251 -6.22 3.95 -5.53
N MET A 252 -6.21 3.23 -4.41
CA MET A 252 -5.52 1.93 -4.31
C MET A 252 -6.40 0.70 -4.51
N GLY A 253 -7.60 0.92 -5.04
CA GLY A 253 -8.63 -0.11 -5.13
C GLY A 253 -9.04 -0.65 -3.76
N THR A 254 -10.00 -1.57 -3.81
CA THR A 254 -10.78 -1.95 -2.64
C THR A 254 -10.70 -3.45 -2.41
N TYR A 255 -10.20 -3.86 -1.23
CA TYR A 255 -10.31 -5.24 -0.76
C TYR A 255 -11.33 -5.33 0.38
N ILE A 256 -12.44 -6.02 0.11
CA ILE A 256 -13.50 -6.29 1.08
C ILE A 256 -13.37 -7.74 1.54
N PRO A 257 -13.27 -7.99 2.86
CA PRO A 257 -13.23 -9.35 3.36
C PRO A 257 -14.48 -10.14 2.97
N LYS A 258 -14.37 -11.46 2.79
CA LYS A 258 -15.52 -12.31 2.42
C LYS A 258 -16.72 -12.10 3.33
N PHE A 259 -16.44 -12.00 4.63
CA PHE A 259 -17.45 -11.73 5.66
C PHE A 259 -18.24 -10.44 5.44
N PHE A 260 -17.62 -9.39 4.89
CA PHE A 260 -18.21 -8.07 4.73
C PHE A 260 -18.78 -7.78 3.33
N LYS A 261 -18.69 -8.72 2.37
CA LYS A 261 -19.06 -8.48 0.96
C LYS A 261 -20.46 -7.85 0.79
N ASP A 262 -21.46 -8.39 1.48
CA ASP A 262 -22.86 -7.95 1.33
C ASP A 262 -23.30 -6.94 2.40
N LYS A 263 -22.35 -6.43 3.19
CA LYS A 263 -22.59 -5.49 4.31
C LYS A 263 -21.52 -4.41 4.38
N SER A 264 -21.03 -4.02 3.20
CA SER A 264 -20.06 -2.94 3.02
C SER A 264 -20.70 -1.77 2.30
N TYR A 265 -20.48 -0.57 2.82
CA TYR A 265 -20.98 0.68 2.24
C TYR A 265 -19.84 1.67 2.08
N GLN A 266 -20.02 2.69 1.25
CA GLN A 266 -19.06 3.78 1.11
C GLN A 266 -19.63 5.09 1.61
N LEU A 267 -18.80 5.94 2.21
CA LEU A 267 -19.23 7.30 2.54
C LEU A 267 -19.44 8.13 1.27
N ASN A 268 -20.35 9.11 1.32
CA ASN A 268 -20.52 10.07 0.23
C ASN A 268 -19.30 11.00 0.10
N SER A 269 -18.81 11.49 1.25
CA SER A 269 -17.65 12.39 1.32
C SER A 269 -17.11 12.46 2.74
N ILE A 270 -15.82 12.76 2.90
CA ILE A 270 -15.25 13.18 4.19
C ILE A 270 -15.14 14.70 4.16
N SER A 271 -16.01 15.37 4.91
CA SER A 271 -16.26 16.82 4.77
C SER A 271 -15.73 17.66 5.93
N PHE A 272 -15.52 17.05 7.10
CA PHE A 272 -15.04 17.80 8.27
C PHE A 272 -13.56 18.18 8.17
N VAL A 273 -12.79 17.46 7.36
CA VAL A 273 -11.36 17.66 7.18
C VAL A 273 -11.01 17.66 5.70
N LYS A 274 -10.26 18.68 5.25
CA LYS A 274 -9.80 18.79 3.85
C LYS A 274 -8.48 18.05 3.62
N ALA A 275 -7.60 18.08 4.61
CA ALA A 275 -6.36 17.29 4.64
C ALA A 275 -6.67 15.91 5.24
N CYS A 276 -5.89 14.87 4.92
CA CYS A 276 -6.00 13.56 5.55
C CYS A 276 -7.35 12.82 5.32
N THR A 277 -8.00 13.02 4.17
CA THR A 277 -9.23 12.29 3.80
C THR A 277 -8.97 10.79 3.59
N GLU A 278 -7.73 10.39 3.34
CA GLU A 278 -7.34 8.97 3.20
C GLU A 278 -7.14 8.26 4.56
N SER A 279 -7.13 8.99 5.67
CA SER A 279 -6.93 8.43 7.00
C SER A 279 -8.14 7.61 7.47
N VAL A 280 -7.88 6.43 8.04
CA VAL A 280 -8.94 5.59 8.62
C VAL A 280 -9.60 6.26 9.83
N THR A 281 -8.86 7.11 10.55
CA THR A 281 -9.43 7.93 11.63
C THR A 281 -10.42 8.94 11.08
N SER A 282 -10.09 9.63 9.98
CA SER A 282 -11.03 10.55 9.30
C SER A 282 -12.29 9.83 8.83
N LEU A 283 -12.13 8.63 8.27
CA LEU A 283 -13.24 7.77 7.87
C LEU A 283 -14.16 7.43 9.06
N ALA A 284 -13.58 7.06 10.20
CA ALA A 284 -14.33 6.71 11.41
C ALA A 284 -15.07 7.90 12.01
N ILE A 285 -14.41 9.06 12.09
CA ILE A 285 -15.04 10.29 12.58
C ILE A 285 -16.18 10.70 11.66
N GLN A 286 -15.97 10.75 10.34
CA GLN A 286 -17.05 11.08 9.41
C GLN A 286 -18.23 10.09 9.52
N THR A 287 -17.94 8.80 9.69
CA THR A 287 -19.00 7.79 9.94
C THR A 287 -19.78 8.10 11.21
N ALA A 288 -19.12 8.53 12.29
CA ALA A 288 -19.78 8.98 13.52
C ALA A 288 -20.66 10.22 13.29
N LEU A 289 -20.18 11.18 12.49
CA LEU A 289 -20.95 12.37 12.12
C LEU A 289 -22.21 12.01 11.32
N ASP A 290 -22.09 11.10 10.36
CA ASP A 290 -23.21 10.67 9.51
C ASP A 290 -24.28 9.88 10.30
N LEU A 291 -23.85 9.18 11.37
CA LEU A 291 -24.74 8.59 12.38
C LEU A 291 -25.47 9.63 13.26
N GLY A 292 -25.07 10.89 13.20
CA GLY A 292 -25.65 11.99 14.00
C GLY A 292 -25.08 12.10 15.41
N ALA A 293 -23.84 11.66 15.62
CA ALA A 293 -23.20 11.73 16.93
C ALA A 293 -22.98 13.19 17.37
N ASN A 294 -23.33 13.49 18.63
CA ASN A 294 -22.97 14.71 19.32
C ASN A 294 -21.90 14.48 20.39
N GLU A 295 -21.62 13.22 20.72
CA GLU A 295 -20.57 12.81 21.63
C GLU A 295 -19.76 11.63 21.05
N ILE A 296 -18.44 11.80 20.96
CA ILE A 296 -17.52 10.80 20.41
C ILE A 296 -16.47 10.43 21.46
N TYR A 297 -16.47 9.16 21.85
CA TYR A 297 -15.48 8.57 22.74
C TYR A 297 -14.36 7.94 21.92
N PHE A 298 -13.12 8.10 22.35
CA PHE A 298 -11.95 7.48 21.74
C PHE A 298 -11.26 6.52 22.72
N VAL A 299 -10.80 5.37 22.23
CA VAL A 299 -9.93 4.45 22.97
C VAL A 299 -8.83 3.91 22.06
N GLY A 300 -7.66 3.58 22.61
CA GLY A 300 -6.55 3.06 21.79
C GLY A 300 -5.88 4.12 20.90
N TYR A 301 -6.02 5.40 21.25
CA TYR A 301 -5.29 6.53 20.67
C TYR A 301 -4.16 6.95 21.63
N ASP A 302 -3.22 6.05 21.84
CA ASP A 302 -2.26 6.15 22.96
C ASP A 302 -1.11 7.13 22.68
N GLY A 303 -0.82 7.42 21.41
CA GLY A 303 0.39 8.13 20.98
C GLY A 303 1.63 7.23 20.96
N TYR A 304 2.81 7.84 20.82
CA TYR A 304 4.11 7.14 20.76
C TYR A 304 5.12 7.84 21.68
N LYS A 305 5.86 7.08 22.50
CA LYS A 305 6.79 7.63 23.50
C LYS A 305 8.26 7.31 23.22
N ASP A 306 8.57 6.06 22.89
CA ASP A 306 9.94 5.57 22.78
C ASP A 306 10.22 4.97 21.40
N ASN A 307 11.41 5.22 20.85
CA ASN A 307 11.90 4.70 19.57
C ASN A 307 10.88 4.83 18.41
N ILE A 308 10.47 6.08 18.16
CA ILE A 308 9.44 6.39 17.18
C ILE A 308 10.03 6.27 15.76
N THR A 309 9.45 5.39 14.95
CA THR A 309 9.74 5.33 13.52
C THR A 309 9.17 6.54 12.79
N GLN A 310 9.77 6.97 11.68
CA GLN A 310 9.25 8.06 10.84
C GLN A 310 7.75 7.89 10.52
N ASN A 311 7.35 6.66 10.21
CA ASN A 311 5.96 6.27 9.97
C ASN A 311 5.02 6.53 11.15
N GLN A 312 5.48 6.34 12.39
CA GLN A 312 4.69 6.61 13.60
C GLN A 312 4.59 8.11 13.87
N ILE A 313 5.64 8.89 13.58
CA ILE A 313 5.62 10.35 13.66
C ILE A 313 4.57 10.91 12.68
N GLU A 314 4.59 10.45 11.43
CA GLU A 314 3.62 10.89 10.42
C GLU A 314 2.18 10.59 10.83
N LEU A 315 1.92 9.38 11.34
CA LEU A 315 0.59 9.00 11.83
C LEU A 315 0.18 9.82 13.07
N PHE A 316 1.13 10.14 13.95
CA PHE A 316 0.87 10.98 15.11
C PHE A 316 0.43 12.38 14.66
N ASN A 317 1.22 13.02 13.78
CA ASN A 317 0.93 14.34 13.25
C ASN A 317 -0.37 14.37 12.44
N GLU A 318 -0.66 13.31 11.67
CA GLU A 318 -1.92 13.14 10.95
C GLU A 318 -3.12 13.16 11.93
N ASN A 319 -3.07 12.35 12.99
CA ASN A 319 -4.14 12.31 13.98
C ASN A 319 -4.28 13.64 14.75
N GLU A 320 -3.18 14.32 15.09
CA GLU A 320 -3.24 15.66 15.70
C GLU A 320 -3.98 16.65 14.80
N ALA A 321 -3.64 16.69 13.50
CA ALA A 321 -4.32 17.56 12.55
C ALA A 321 -5.81 17.23 12.42
N ILE A 322 -6.17 15.94 12.45
CA ILE A 322 -7.56 15.48 12.41
C ILE A 322 -8.32 15.93 13.66
N PHE A 323 -7.77 15.73 14.86
CA PHE A 323 -8.41 16.13 16.12
C PHE A 323 -8.54 17.64 16.24
N SER A 324 -7.54 18.39 15.80
CA SER A 324 -7.60 19.86 15.74
C SER A 324 -8.79 20.32 14.88
N LYS A 325 -9.01 19.69 13.73
CA LYS A 325 -10.17 19.99 12.87
C LYS A 325 -11.49 19.51 13.44
N LEU A 326 -11.50 18.45 14.23
CA LEU A 326 -12.69 18.01 14.95
C LEU A 326 -13.12 19.04 16.02
N LYS A 327 -12.19 19.76 16.68
CA LYS A 327 -12.53 20.84 17.63
C LYS A 327 -13.32 21.99 17.01
N GLU A 328 -13.17 22.22 15.71
CA GLU A 328 -13.94 23.25 14.97
C GLU A 328 -15.42 22.84 14.80
N LYS A 329 -15.78 21.59 15.11
CA LYS A 329 -17.17 21.11 15.10
C LYS A 329 -17.79 21.27 16.49
N ASN A 330 -19.10 21.56 16.50
CA ASN A 330 -19.89 21.68 17.73
C ASN A 330 -20.28 20.30 18.30
N ILE A 331 -19.28 19.47 18.62
CA ILE A 331 -19.42 18.07 19.06
C ILE A 331 -18.49 17.83 20.24
N SER A 332 -18.98 17.14 21.27
CA SER A 332 -18.17 16.73 22.41
C SER A 332 -17.33 15.52 22.02
N PHE A 333 -16.04 15.51 22.37
CA PHE A 333 -15.23 14.31 22.20
C PHE A 333 -14.13 14.18 23.25
N VAL A 334 -13.83 12.95 23.63
CA VAL A 334 -12.89 12.64 24.71
C VAL A 334 -12.30 11.24 24.55
N SER A 335 -11.03 11.08 24.91
CA SER A 335 -10.40 9.78 25.07
C SER A 335 -10.74 9.19 26.44
N LEU A 336 -11.29 7.97 26.48
CA LEU A 336 -11.57 7.24 27.72
C LEU A 336 -10.36 6.49 28.26
N THR A 337 -9.30 6.40 27.46
CA THR A 337 -7.99 5.87 27.82
C THR A 337 -6.95 6.98 27.80
N LYS A 338 -5.82 6.77 28.48
CA LYS A 338 -4.70 7.72 28.43
C LYS A 338 -4.28 7.96 26.97
N SER A 339 -4.09 9.22 26.62
CA SER A 339 -3.69 9.66 25.29
C SER A 339 -2.58 10.70 25.41
N GLU A 340 -1.61 10.65 24.51
CA GLU A 340 -0.56 11.66 24.40
C GLU A 340 -0.86 12.69 23.29
N TYR A 341 -2.00 12.56 22.61
CA TYR A 341 -2.45 13.55 21.63
C TYR A 341 -2.92 14.82 22.34
N THR A 342 -2.29 15.95 22.02
CA THR A 342 -2.58 17.26 22.60
C THR A 342 -3.97 17.76 22.23
N GLU A 343 -4.43 17.45 21.02
CA GLU A 343 -5.73 17.88 20.53
C GLU A 343 -6.89 16.95 20.95
N LEU A 344 -6.60 15.85 21.65
CA LEU A 344 -7.60 14.89 22.14
C LEU A 344 -7.69 14.96 23.68
N PRO A 345 -8.74 15.60 24.25
CA PRO A 345 -8.94 15.63 25.69
C PRO A 345 -9.01 14.22 26.26
N ALA A 346 -8.35 13.97 27.39
CA ALA A 346 -8.37 12.67 28.05
C ALA A 346 -9.25 12.70 29.32
N SER A 347 -10.03 11.65 29.50
CA SER A 347 -10.77 11.31 30.71
C SER A 347 -10.42 9.88 31.13
N SER A 348 -11.09 9.37 32.15
CA SER A 348 -10.91 8.01 32.65
C SER A 348 -12.17 7.19 32.42
N ILE A 349 -12.05 6.04 31.77
CA ILE A 349 -13.16 5.08 31.67
C ILE A 349 -13.74 4.75 33.06
N TYR A 350 -12.90 4.73 34.10
CA TYR A 350 -13.29 4.42 35.47
C TYR A 350 -14.18 5.48 36.13
N SER A 351 -14.21 6.72 35.60
CA SER A 351 -15.16 7.74 36.09
C SER A 351 -16.54 7.64 35.43
N MET A 352 -16.70 6.76 34.43
CA MET A 352 -17.94 6.60 33.66
C MET A 352 -18.65 5.27 33.90
N ILE A 353 -18.06 4.38 34.70
CA ILE A 353 -18.63 3.07 35.07
C ILE A 353 -19.08 3.03 36.52
#